data_AF-A0A2D6DYG5-F1
#
_entry.id   AF-A0A2D6DYG5-F1
#
_cell.length_a   1.000
_cell.length_b   1.000
_cell.length_c   1.000
_cell.angle_alpha   90.00
_cell.angle_beta   90.00
_cell.angle_gamma   90.00
#
_symmetry.space_group_name_H-M   'P 1'
#
loop_
_entity.id
_entity.type
_entity.pdbx_description
1 polymer ?
#
loop_
_entity_poly.entity_id
_entity_poly.type
_entity_poly.pdbx_seq_one_letter_code
_entity_poly.pdbx_strand_id
1 'polypeptide(L)'
;MVISWQRGHIGGVKTPIAGALALVFSVLSAEAVEFDKDVLPILKSHCFKCHRDGKAKGDFNLEPHQIKEHIGAGLQIVPGRPNSGLFMKVIQSDDPDNRMPPKGAGLGEKDVNILKLWITQGAELGPGESVTPGKEPLEGVWTNKSGKKIKAALLGVEEGKAILRLANGKIYKYPIASLDAESQTRVKEFAQKEG
;
A
#
# COMPACT_ATOMS: atom_id res chain seq x y z
N MET A 1 75.28 14.19 26.87
CA MET A 1 76.17 13.15 26.31
C MET A 1 75.56 11.80 26.64
N VAL A 2 75.44 10.94 25.63
CA VAL A 2 74.80 9.61 25.58
C VAL A 2 74.87 8.75 26.84
N ILE A 3 73.74 8.11 27.20
CA ILE A 3 73.76 6.79 27.86
C ILE A 3 72.72 5.87 27.21
N SER A 4 73.18 4.65 27.03
CA SER A 4 72.69 3.51 26.27
C SER A 4 71.60 2.71 27.00
N TRP A 5 70.70 2.12 26.18
CA TRP A 5 70.00 0.82 26.26
C TRP A 5 69.84 0.08 27.61
N GLN A 6 68.63 -0.47 27.86
CA GLN A 6 68.45 -1.94 28.01
C GLN A 6 66.97 -2.37 27.90
N ARG A 7 66.80 -3.56 27.30
CA ARG A 7 65.57 -4.35 27.08
C ARG A 7 64.75 -4.64 28.35
N GLY A 8 63.42 -4.52 28.23
CA GLY A 8 62.44 -5.12 29.14
C GLY A 8 61.71 -6.27 28.45
N HIS A 9 61.65 -7.41 29.14
CA HIS A 9 61.09 -8.68 28.68
C HIS A 9 59.57 -8.64 28.46
N ILE A 10 59.12 -9.22 27.35
CA ILE A 10 57.71 -9.48 27.05
C ILE A 10 57.17 -10.60 27.96
N GLY A 11 56.40 -10.22 28.98
CA GLY A 11 55.53 -11.12 29.74
C GLY A 11 54.31 -11.50 28.90
N GLY A 12 54.04 -12.80 28.80
CA GLY A 12 52.94 -13.34 28.00
C GLY A 12 51.56 -12.98 28.56
N VAL A 13 50.62 -12.75 27.65
CA VAL A 13 49.19 -12.80 27.95
C VAL A 13 48.58 -13.80 26.96
N LYS A 14 48.12 -14.94 27.49
CA LYS A 14 47.34 -15.93 26.75
C LYS A 14 45.90 -15.42 26.66
N THR A 15 45.50 -14.87 25.53
CA THR A 15 44.08 -14.56 25.26
C THR A 15 43.37 -15.83 24.75
N PRO A 16 42.28 -16.28 25.39
CA PRO A 16 41.47 -17.35 24.84
C PRO A 16 40.74 -16.81 23.61
N ILE A 17 40.84 -17.56 22.51
CA ILE A 17 40.07 -17.33 21.29
C ILE A 17 38.61 -17.66 21.65
N ALA A 18 37.84 -16.64 22.06
CA ALA A 18 36.40 -16.75 22.14
C ALA A 18 35.85 -16.82 20.72
N GLY A 19 35.46 -18.03 20.29
CA GLY A 19 34.81 -18.24 19.01
C GLY A 19 33.50 -17.47 18.95
N ALA A 20 33.47 -16.39 18.15
CA ALA A 20 32.24 -15.73 17.78
C ALA A 20 31.47 -16.64 16.82
N LEU A 21 30.46 -17.33 17.34
CA LEU A 21 29.49 -18.07 16.54
C LEU A 21 28.65 -17.05 15.78
N ALA A 22 29.04 -16.76 14.53
CA ALA A 22 28.27 -15.89 13.65
C ALA A 22 26.97 -16.62 13.28
N LEU A 23 25.86 -16.22 13.91
CA LEU A 23 24.52 -16.59 13.49
C LEU A 23 24.26 -15.97 12.11
N VAL A 24 24.43 -16.77 11.07
CA VAL A 24 24.03 -16.40 9.71
C VAL A 24 22.51 -16.43 9.66
N PHE A 25 21.87 -15.27 9.90
CA PHE A 25 20.46 -15.10 9.62
C PHE A 25 20.28 -15.09 8.10
N SER A 26 19.91 -16.25 7.54
CA SER A 26 19.40 -16.31 6.18
C SER A 26 18.11 -15.51 6.11
N VAL A 27 18.18 -14.31 5.54
CA VAL A 27 16.99 -13.55 5.18
C VAL A 27 16.31 -14.32 4.06
N LEU A 28 15.21 -15.01 4.37
CA LEU A 28 14.37 -15.65 3.38
C LEU A 28 13.72 -14.53 2.55
N SER A 29 14.34 -14.19 1.41
CA SER A 29 13.75 -13.26 0.46
C SER A 29 12.50 -13.91 -0.11
N ALA A 30 11.32 -13.38 0.23
CA ALA A 30 10.11 -13.76 -0.47
C ALA A 30 10.31 -13.45 -1.97
N GLU A 31 10.01 -14.40 -2.84
CA GLU A 31 10.08 -14.19 -4.29
C GLU A 31 9.16 -13.03 -4.68
N ALA A 32 9.63 -12.22 -5.63
CA ALA A 32 8.83 -11.13 -6.18
C ALA A 32 7.64 -11.71 -6.94
N VAL A 33 6.45 -11.22 -6.64
CA VAL A 33 5.22 -11.58 -7.35
C VAL A 33 5.21 -10.86 -8.68
N GLU A 34 5.09 -11.61 -9.78
CA GLU A 34 5.03 -11.03 -11.11
C GLU A 34 3.58 -10.89 -11.57
N PHE A 35 3.17 -9.69 -11.99
CA PHE A 35 1.78 -9.43 -12.36
C PHE A 35 1.26 -10.40 -13.43
N ASP A 36 1.99 -10.57 -14.53
CA ASP A 36 1.54 -11.40 -15.66
C ASP A 36 1.47 -12.89 -15.33
N LYS A 37 2.36 -13.39 -14.46
CA LYS A 37 2.47 -14.81 -14.11
C LYS A 37 1.56 -15.20 -12.95
N ASP A 38 1.48 -14.36 -11.93
CA ASP A 38 0.86 -14.71 -10.65
C ASP A 38 -0.48 -14.02 -10.45
N VAL A 39 -0.60 -12.74 -10.80
CA VAL A 39 -1.79 -11.92 -10.49
C VAL A 39 -2.84 -12.02 -11.60
N LEU A 40 -2.43 -11.84 -12.85
CA LEU A 40 -3.32 -11.79 -14.01
C LEU A 40 -4.17 -13.07 -14.18
N PRO A 41 -3.65 -14.30 -13.94
CA PRO A 41 -4.49 -15.50 -13.98
C PRO A 41 -5.61 -15.49 -12.93
N ILE A 42 -5.34 -14.97 -11.72
CA ILE A 42 -6.33 -14.83 -10.65
C ILE A 42 -7.42 -13.84 -11.08
N LEU A 43 -7.03 -12.67 -11.60
CA LEU A 43 -7.97 -11.64 -12.06
C LEU A 43 -8.85 -12.15 -13.22
N LYS A 44 -8.26 -12.90 -14.16
CA LYS A 44 -9.00 -13.54 -15.27
C LYS A 44 -10.02 -14.56 -14.76
N SER A 45 -9.64 -15.39 -13.80
CA SER A 45 -10.51 -16.45 -13.26
C SER A 45 -11.69 -15.88 -12.46
N HIS A 46 -11.42 -14.88 -11.61
CA HIS A 46 -12.38 -14.48 -10.58
C HIS A 46 -13.02 -13.11 -10.81
N CYS A 47 -12.36 -12.18 -11.51
CA CYS A 47 -12.75 -10.78 -11.53
C CYS A 47 -13.32 -10.33 -12.89
N PHE A 48 -12.73 -10.77 -13.99
CA PHE A 48 -13.04 -10.25 -15.35
C PHE A 48 -14.47 -10.53 -15.81
N LYS A 49 -15.21 -11.43 -15.17
CA LYS A 49 -16.63 -11.61 -15.46
C LYS A 49 -17.45 -10.33 -15.22
N CYS A 50 -17.03 -9.50 -14.27
CA CYS A 50 -17.74 -8.28 -13.83
C CYS A 50 -16.87 -7.00 -13.83
N HIS A 51 -15.54 -7.11 -13.89
CA HIS A 51 -14.61 -5.98 -13.80
C HIS A 51 -13.72 -5.90 -15.04
N ARG A 52 -14.36 -5.74 -16.20
CA ARG A 52 -13.74 -5.61 -17.53
C ARG A 52 -14.53 -4.64 -18.40
N ASP A 53 -14.00 -4.31 -19.58
CA ASP A 53 -14.65 -3.41 -20.52
C ASP A 53 -16.11 -3.78 -20.83
N GLY A 54 -16.95 -2.74 -20.93
CA GLY A 54 -18.39 -2.83 -21.18
C GLY A 54 -19.22 -3.45 -20.06
N LYS A 55 -18.58 -3.95 -18.98
CA LYS A 55 -19.27 -4.57 -17.83
C LYS A 55 -18.70 -4.16 -16.47
N ALA A 56 -17.75 -3.23 -16.42
CA ALA A 56 -17.04 -2.80 -15.21
C ALA A 56 -18.00 -2.30 -14.13
N LYS A 57 -18.38 -3.19 -13.20
CA LYS A 57 -19.21 -2.81 -12.06
C LYS A 57 -18.47 -1.83 -11.19
N GLY A 58 -19.14 -0.73 -10.83
CA GLY A 58 -18.56 0.30 -9.98
C GLY A 58 -17.42 1.08 -10.63
N ASP A 59 -17.38 1.14 -11.97
CA ASP A 59 -16.35 1.87 -12.73
C ASP A 59 -14.92 1.39 -12.39
N PHE A 60 -14.80 0.07 -12.18
CA PHE A 60 -13.57 -0.59 -11.78
C PHE A 60 -13.22 -1.69 -12.78
N ASN A 61 -12.23 -1.40 -13.64
CA ASN A 61 -11.73 -2.31 -14.67
C ASN A 61 -10.36 -2.88 -14.26
N LEU A 62 -10.27 -4.21 -14.20
CA LEU A 62 -9.06 -4.91 -13.79
C LEU A 62 -8.24 -5.45 -14.97
N GLU A 63 -8.63 -5.15 -16.20
CA GLU A 63 -7.85 -5.52 -17.39
C GLU A 63 -6.52 -4.77 -17.43
N PRO A 64 -5.43 -5.38 -17.96
CA PRO A 64 -4.08 -4.81 -17.88
C PRO A 64 -3.95 -3.38 -18.43
N HIS A 65 -4.73 -3.03 -19.47
CA HIS A 65 -4.70 -1.70 -20.09
C HIS A 65 -5.40 -0.61 -19.27
N GLN A 66 -6.13 -0.97 -18.20
CA GLN A 66 -6.94 -0.04 -17.40
C GLN A 66 -6.63 -0.11 -15.90
N ILE A 67 -6.14 -1.24 -15.38
CA ILE A 67 -5.93 -1.45 -13.94
C ILE A 67 -5.04 -0.39 -13.28
N LYS A 68 -4.10 0.20 -14.02
CA LYS A 68 -3.22 1.28 -13.55
C LYS A 68 -4.01 2.50 -13.05
N GLU A 69 -5.18 2.79 -13.62
CA GLU A 69 -6.05 3.89 -13.20
C GLU A 69 -6.68 3.69 -11.82
N HIS A 70 -6.58 2.48 -11.27
CA HIS A 70 -7.12 2.11 -9.97
C HIS A 70 -6.05 1.75 -8.94
N ILE A 71 -4.77 1.92 -9.29
CA ILE A 71 -3.61 1.69 -8.43
C ILE A 71 -3.00 3.04 -8.03
N GLY A 72 -3.00 3.34 -6.74
CA GLY A 72 -2.42 4.59 -6.24
C GLY A 72 -2.93 4.97 -4.86
N ALA A 73 -2.39 6.08 -4.32
CA ALA A 73 -2.81 6.59 -3.03
C ALA A 73 -4.34 6.85 -3.02
N GLY A 74 -5.02 6.12 -2.15
CA GLY A 74 -6.46 6.28 -1.97
C GLY A 74 -7.36 5.66 -3.02
N LEU A 75 -6.81 5.00 -4.03
CA LEU A 75 -7.58 4.25 -5.02
C LEU A 75 -8.03 2.89 -4.45
N GLN A 76 -8.65 2.07 -5.32
CA GLN A 76 -9.15 0.75 -4.96
C GLN A 76 -8.02 -0.17 -4.50
N ILE A 77 -6.85 -0.05 -5.14
CA ILE A 77 -5.61 -0.75 -4.81
C ILE A 77 -4.58 0.30 -4.37
N VAL A 78 -4.09 0.19 -3.13
CA VAL A 78 -3.11 1.13 -2.57
C VAL A 78 -1.75 0.42 -2.46
N PRO A 79 -0.76 0.77 -3.30
CA PRO A 79 0.59 0.21 -3.26
C PRO A 79 1.19 0.21 -1.85
N GLY A 80 1.76 -0.91 -1.43
CA GLY A 80 2.36 -1.12 -0.12
C GLY A 80 1.36 -1.30 1.02
N ARG A 81 0.05 -1.13 0.79
CA ARG A 81 -0.99 -1.18 1.83
C ARG A 81 -2.14 -2.11 1.44
N PRO A 82 -1.95 -3.44 1.55
CA PRO A 82 -2.96 -4.41 1.15
C PRO A 82 -4.29 -4.28 1.90
N ASN A 83 -4.28 -3.79 3.13
CA ASN A 83 -5.50 -3.62 3.93
C ASN A 83 -6.19 -2.25 3.69
N SER A 84 -5.56 -1.37 2.91
CA SER A 84 -6.13 -0.08 2.51
C SER A 84 -6.87 -0.20 1.18
N GLY A 85 -7.77 0.75 0.93
CA GLY A 85 -8.63 0.73 -0.26
C GLY A 85 -9.79 -0.27 -0.14
N LEU A 86 -10.45 -0.54 -1.27
CA LEU A 86 -11.61 -1.43 -1.30
C LEU A 86 -11.28 -2.83 -1.80
N PHE A 87 -10.21 -3.01 -2.59
CA PHE A 87 -9.96 -4.24 -3.33
C PHE A 87 -9.86 -5.48 -2.43
N MET A 88 -8.91 -5.51 -1.48
CA MET A 88 -8.80 -6.64 -0.55
C MET A 88 -9.97 -6.70 0.43
N LYS A 89 -10.52 -5.55 0.82
CA LYS A 89 -11.66 -5.47 1.75
C LYS A 89 -12.88 -6.20 1.22
N VAL A 90 -13.22 -6.03 -0.06
CA VAL A 90 -14.37 -6.73 -0.66
C VAL A 90 -14.07 -8.20 -0.97
N ILE A 91 -12.81 -8.55 -1.30
CA ILE A 91 -12.39 -9.94 -1.50
C ILE A 91 -12.51 -10.75 -0.19
N GLN A 92 -12.17 -10.12 0.94
CA GLN A 92 -12.16 -10.75 2.28
C GLN A 92 -13.45 -10.51 3.08
N SER A 93 -14.48 -9.92 2.47
CA SER A 93 -15.72 -9.62 3.16
C SER A 93 -16.57 -10.88 3.38
N ASP A 94 -17.10 -11.06 4.58
CA ASP A 94 -18.10 -12.09 4.89
C ASP A 94 -19.52 -11.66 4.55
N ASP A 95 -19.74 -10.36 4.34
CA ASP A 95 -21.04 -9.82 3.93
C ASP A 95 -21.36 -10.25 2.48
N PRO A 96 -22.43 -11.04 2.25
CA PRO A 96 -22.78 -11.56 0.93
C PRO A 96 -23.11 -10.48 -0.10
N ASP A 97 -23.54 -9.29 0.33
CA ASP A 97 -23.88 -8.18 -0.56
C ASP A 97 -22.64 -7.39 -1.01
N ASN A 98 -21.57 -7.46 -0.23
CA ASN A 98 -20.33 -6.71 -0.47
C ASN A 98 -19.15 -7.60 -0.89
N ARG A 99 -19.23 -8.91 -0.69
CA ARG A 99 -18.15 -9.84 -1.01
C ARG A 99 -17.95 -10.00 -2.51
N MET A 100 -16.69 -10.10 -2.91
CA MET A 100 -16.30 -10.38 -4.28
C MET A 100 -15.50 -11.69 -4.36
N PRO A 101 -15.81 -12.58 -5.33
CA PRO A 101 -16.94 -12.52 -6.25
C PRO A 101 -18.31 -12.70 -5.56
N PRO A 102 -19.39 -12.13 -6.11
CA PRO A 102 -20.72 -12.15 -5.46
C PRO A 102 -21.40 -13.53 -5.49
N LYS A 103 -20.87 -14.48 -6.26
CA LYS A 103 -21.38 -15.84 -6.38
C LYS A 103 -20.23 -16.83 -6.29
N GLY A 104 -20.50 -18.00 -5.71
CA GLY A 104 -19.52 -19.08 -5.56
C GLY A 104 -18.69 -18.97 -4.28
N ALA A 105 -17.68 -19.84 -4.18
CA ALA A 105 -16.89 -20.06 -2.97
C ALA A 105 -15.99 -18.87 -2.57
N GLY A 106 -15.75 -17.92 -3.48
CA GLY A 106 -14.74 -16.88 -3.26
C GLY A 106 -13.37 -17.31 -3.78
N LEU A 107 -12.34 -16.54 -3.44
CA LEU A 107 -10.95 -16.90 -3.73
C LEU A 107 -10.43 -17.86 -2.65
N GLY A 108 -9.59 -18.81 -3.04
CA GLY A 108 -8.84 -19.62 -2.09
C GLY A 108 -7.74 -18.82 -1.39
N GLU A 109 -7.29 -19.28 -0.23
CA GLU A 109 -6.26 -18.57 0.57
C GLU A 109 -4.98 -18.28 -0.21
N LYS A 110 -4.56 -19.21 -1.09
CA LYS A 110 -3.39 -19.02 -1.95
C LYS A 110 -3.54 -17.80 -2.85
N ASP A 111 -4.67 -17.67 -3.55
CA ASP A 111 -4.93 -16.55 -4.46
C ASP A 111 -5.02 -15.23 -3.69
N VAL A 112 -5.70 -15.24 -2.54
CA VAL A 112 -5.78 -14.07 -1.64
C VAL A 112 -4.39 -13.63 -1.18
N ASN A 113 -3.52 -14.58 -0.83
CA ASN A 113 -2.16 -14.29 -0.38
C ASN A 113 -1.28 -13.73 -1.51
N ILE A 114 -1.42 -14.23 -2.75
CA ILE A 114 -0.72 -13.67 -3.92
C ILE A 114 -1.14 -12.22 -4.16
N LEU A 115 -2.45 -11.94 -4.17
CA LEU A 115 -2.95 -10.56 -4.34
C LEU A 115 -2.48 -9.64 -3.21
N LYS A 116 -2.51 -10.13 -1.97
CA LYS A 116 -2.02 -9.38 -0.81
C LYS A 116 -0.54 -9.07 -0.92
N LEU A 117 0.27 -10.06 -1.30
CA LEU A 117 1.71 -9.92 -1.42
C LEU A 117 2.07 -8.98 -2.58
N TRP A 118 1.41 -9.10 -3.73
CA TRP A 118 1.56 -8.17 -4.85
C TRP A 118 1.31 -6.72 -4.43
N ILE A 119 0.21 -6.45 -3.71
CA ILE A 119 -0.07 -5.10 -3.22
C ILE A 119 0.98 -4.65 -2.20
N THR A 120 1.41 -5.54 -1.30
CA THR A 120 2.48 -5.26 -0.33
C THR A 120 3.80 -4.89 -1.02
N GLN A 121 4.10 -5.53 -2.15
CA GLN A 121 5.29 -5.29 -2.97
C GLN A 121 5.18 -4.07 -3.90
N GLY A 122 4.07 -3.32 -3.84
CA GLY A 122 3.91 -2.07 -4.58
C GLY A 122 2.92 -2.13 -5.74
N ALA A 123 2.22 -3.26 -5.92
CA ALA A 123 1.24 -3.47 -6.99
C ALA A 123 1.81 -3.19 -8.40
N GLU A 124 3.07 -3.54 -8.65
CA GLU A 124 3.72 -3.32 -9.94
C GLU A 124 3.04 -4.14 -11.05
N LEU A 125 2.88 -3.53 -12.23
CA LEU A 125 2.28 -4.19 -13.40
C LEU A 125 3.35 -4.72 -14.38
N GLY A 126 4.58 -4.26 -14.25
CA GLY A 126 5.71 -4.67 -15.05
C GLY A 126 7.04 -4.19 -14.45
N PRO A 127 8.18 -4.64 -15.00
CA PRO A 127 9.49 -4.36 -14.43
C PRO A 127 9.75 -2.86 -14.29
N GLY A 128 9.99 -2.40 -13.06
CA GLY A 128 10.37 -1.01 -12.78
C GLY A 128 9.21 -0.01 -12.75
N GLU A 129 7.96 -0.46 -12.86
CA GLU A 129 6.78 0.38 -12.60
C GLU A 129 6.49 0.50 -11.09
N SER A 130 7.46 1.06 -10.35
CA SER A 130 7.24 1.38 -8.94
C SER A 130 6.20 2.51 -8.82
N VAL A 131 5.09 2.23 -8.13
CA VAL A 131 4.15 3.25 -7.68
C VAL A 131 4.51 3.56 -6.23
N THR A 132 4.72 4.84 -5.90
CA THR A 132 5.02 5.28 -4.52
C THR A 132 4.04 4.62 -3.54
N PRO A 133 4.52 3.97 -2.45
CA PRO A 133 3.65 3.37 -1.44
C PRO A 133 2.60 4.40 -1.00
N GLY A 134 1.34 4.15 -1.36
CA GLY A 134 0.28 5.13 -1.12
C GLY A 134 0.13 5.34 0.38
N LYS A 135 -0.17 6.57 0.83
CA LYS A 135 -0.48 6.83 2.25
C LYS A 135 -1.83 6.23 2.62
N GLU A 136 -1.99 5.83 3.88
CA GLU A 136 -3.27 5.33 4.37
C GLU A 136 -4.27 6.47 4.33
N PRO A 137 -5.42 6.28 3.67
CA PRO A 137 -6.42 7.30 3.61
C PRO A 137 -6.92 7.69 5.00
N LEU A 138 -7.02 8.98 5.29
CA LEU A 138 -7.66 9.47 6.50
C LEU A 138 -9.18 9.40 6.32
N GLU A 139 -9.78 8.32 6.76
CA GLU A 139 -11.24 8.14 6.78
C GLU A 139 -11.90 9.16 7.70
N GLY A 140 -13.00 9.78 7.27
CA GLY A 140 -13.73 10.72 8.13
C GLY A 140 -14.92 11.42 7.50
N VAL A 141 -15.45 12.39 8.24
CA VAL A 141 -16.46 13.34 7.77
C VAL A 141 -15.79 14.70 7.58
N TRP A 142 -16.00 15.29 6.41
CA TRP A 142 -15.49 16.60 5.99
C TRP A 142 -16.67 17.55 5.84
N THR A 143 -16.57 18.74 6.41
CA THR A 143 -17.66 19.71 6.40
C THR A 143 -17.27 20.89 5.52
N ASN A 144 -18.17 21.32 4.64
CA ASN A 144 -17.96 22.53 3.85
C ASN A 144 -18.38 23.79 4.61
N LYS A 145 -18.03 24.97 4.07
CA LYS A 145 -18.42 26.27 4.65
C LYS A 145 -19.92 26.46 4.85
N SER A 146 -20.76 25.71 4.13
CA SER A 146 -22.22 25.73 4.27
C SER A 146 -22.74 24.72 5.30
N GLY A 147 -21.87 24.00 6.02
CA GLY A 147 -22.23 22.96 6.99
C GLY A 147 -22.58 21.59 6.38
N LYS A 148 -22.44 21.41 5.07
CA LYS A 148 -22.70 20.12 4.41
C LYS A 148 -21.59 19.14 4.74
N LYS A 149 -21.98 17.98 5.27
CA LYS A 149 -21.09 16.86 5.63
C LYS A 149 -20.83 15.94 4.43
N ILE A 150 -19.58 15.53 4.27
CA ILE A 150 -19.08 14.66 3.20
C ILE A 150 -18.34 13.50 3.87
N LYS A 151 -18.92 12.30 3.83
CA LYS A 151 -18.22 11.09 4.33
C LYS A 151 -17.27 10.59 3.24
N ALA A 152 -15.98 10.70 3.49
CA ALA A 152 -14.94 10.36 2.52
C ALA A 152 -13.61 10.06 3.20
N ALA A 153 -12.74 9.35 2.48
CA ALA A 153 -11.35 9.18 2.85
C ALA A 153 -10.50 10.28 2.20
N LEU A 154 -9.66 10.97 2.97
CA LEU A 154 -8.66 11.90 2.43
C LEU A 154 -7.42 11.12 2.01
N LEU A 155 -7.03 11.29 0.75
CA LEU A 155 -5.99 10.50 0.10
C LEU A 155 -4.67 11.27 -0.04
N GLY A 156 -4.77 12.61 -0.06
CA GLY A 156 -3.69 13.48 -0.44
C GLY A 156 -4.17 14.92 -0.63
N VAL A 157 -3.21 15.81 -0.82
CA VAL A 157 -3.45 17.19 -1.22
C VAL A 157 -2.70 17.47 -2.50
N GLU A 158 -3.39 18.01 -3.49
CA GLU A 158 -2.84 18.36 -4.79
C GLU A 158 -3.37 19.74 -5.19
N GLU A 159 -2.49 20.69 -5.50
CA GLU A 159 -2.88 22.04 -5.96
C GLU A 159 -3.92 22.75 -5.05
N GLY A 160 -3.80 22.61 -3.74
CA GLY A 160 -4.76 23.21 -2.79
C GLY A 160 -6.14 22.55 -2.79
N LYS A 161 -6.27 21.36 -3.38
CA LYS A 161 -7.48 20.51 -3.35
C LYS A 161 -7.20 19.28 -2.49
N ALA A 162 -8.16 18.93 -1.64
CA ALA A 162 -8.20 17.67 -0.94
C ALA A 162 -8.65 16.59 -1.92
N ILE A 163 -7.85 15.54 -2.06
CA ILE A 163 -8.23 14.37 -2.86
C ILE A 163 -9.07 13.47 -1.96
N LEU A 164 -10.39 13.42 -2.20
CA LEU A 164 -11.33 12.68 -1.38
C LEU A 164 -11.86 11.45 -2.13
N ARG A 165 -11.81 10.27 -1.53
CA ARG A 165 -12.52 9.07 -2.00
C ARG A 165 -13.86 8.94 -1.28
N LEU A 166 -14.95 8.99 -2.03
CA LEU A 166 -16.29 8.78 -1.51
C LEU A 166 -16.54 7.30 -1.19
N ALA A 167 -17.59 7.01 -0.41
CA ALA A 167 -17.95 5.64 -0.02
C ALA A 167 -18.17 4.69 -1.22
N ASN A 168 -18.58 5.22 -2.37
CA ASN A 168 -18.75 4.47 -3.62
C ASN A 168 -17.45 4.27 -4.41
N GLY A 169 -16.30 4.69 -3.88
CA GLY A 169 -14.99 4.58 -4.53
C GLY A 169 -14.64 5.74 -5.46
N LYS A 170 -15.59 6.65 -5.77
CA LYS A 170 -15.31 7.78 -6.66
C LYS A 170 -14.33 8.77 -6.03
N ILE A 171 -13.33 9.18 -6.80
CA ILE A 171 -12.38 10.21 -6.41
C ILE A 171 -12.94 11.59 -6.76
N TYR A 172 -12.84 12.53 -5.82
CA TYR A 172 -13.28 13.89 -5.96
C TYR A 172 -12.21 14.86 -5.44
N LYS A 173 -11.73 15.77 -6.30
CA LYS A 173 -10.81 16.84 -5.90
C LYS A 173 -11.62 18.00 -5.31
N TYR A 174 -11.66 18.11 -3.98
CA TYR A 174 -12.44 19.13 -3.26
C TYR A 174 -11.58 20.35 -2.93
N PRO A 175 -11.97 21.59 -3.30
CA PRO A 175 -11.20 22.78 -2.93
C PRO A 175 -11.09 22.93 -1.41
N ILE A 176 -9.87 22.93 -0.86
CA ILE A 176 -9.66 23.02 0.61
C ILE A 176 -10.25 24.32 1.14
N ALA A 177 -10.14 25.41 0.37
CA ALA A 177 -10.72 26.71 0.72
C ALA A 177 -12.26 26.70 0.83
N SER A 178 -12.93 25.66 0.32
CA SER A 178 -14.39 25.48 0.45
C SER A 178 -14.80 24.63 1.65
N LEU A 179 -13.83 24.00 2.34
CA LEU A 179 -14.04 23.29 3.59
C LEU A 179 -14.17 24.27 4.77
N ASP A 180 -14.78 23.83 5.88
CA ASP A 180 -14.78 24.57 7.13
C ASP A 180 -13.40 24.57 7.81
N ALA A 181 -13.22 25.39 8.84
CA ALA A 181 -11.92 25.58 9.48
C ALA A 181 -11.37 24.27 10.08
N GLU A 182 -12.23 23.46 10.70
CA GLU A 182 -11.83 22.18 11.31
C GLU A 182 -11.33 21.19 10.24
N SER A 183 -12.10 21.02 9.16
CA SER A 183 -11.73 20.15 8.05
C SER A 183 -10.45 20.64 7.36
N GLN A 184 -10.27 21.96 7.20
CA GLN A 184 -9.04 22.53 6.66
C GLN A 184 -7.82 22.20 7.53
N THR A 185 -7.92 22.31 8.86
CA THR A 185 -6.84 21.96 9.79
C THR A 185 -6.47 20.49 9.65
N ARG A 186 -7.45 19.60 9.66
CA ARG A 186 -7.23 18.15 9.50
C ARG A 186 -6.56 17.80 8.17
N VAL A 187 -6.94 18.47 7.07
CA VAL A 187 -6.29 18.30 5.76
C VAL A 187 -4.83 18.79 5.81
N LYS A 188 -4.55 19.93 6.45
CA LYS A 188 -3.18 20.45 6.60
C LYS A 188 -2.31 19.53 7.46
N GLU A 189 -2.84 19.01 8.57
CA GLU A 189 -2.12 18.05 9.42
C GLU A 189 -1.78 16.76 8.66
N PHE A 190 -2.73 16.26 7.86
CA PHE A 190 -2.48 15.12 6.97
C PHE A 190 -1.34 15.43 5.99
N ALA A 191 -1.35 16.62 5.38
CA ALA A 191 -0.33 17.08 4.44
C ALA A 191 1.01 17.46 5.10
N GLN A 192 1.05 17.74 6.40
CA GLN A 192 2.28 18.10 7.13
C GLN A 192 2.99 16.91 7.75
N LYS A 193 2.28 15.82 8.05
CA LYS A 193 2.90 14.50 8.35
C LYS A 193 3.64 13.90 7.13
N GLU A 194 3.84 14.69 6.08
CA GLU A 194 4.47 14.35 4.82
C GLU A 194 5.88 14.92 4.64
N GLY A 195 6.35 15.77 5.55
CA GLY A 195 7.69 16.37 5.55
C GLY A 195 8.67 15.65 6.46
#